data_AF-A0A944S205-F1
#
_entry.id   AF-A0A944S205-F1
#
_cell.length_a   1.000
_cell.length_b   1.000
_cell.length_c   1.000
_cell.angle_alpha   90.00
_cell.angle_beta   90.00
_cell.angle_gamma   90.00
#
_symmetry.space_group_name_H-M   'P 1'
#
loop_
_entity.id
_entity.type
_entity.pdbx_description
1 polymer ?
#
loop_
_entity_poly.entity_id
_entity_poly.type
_entity_poly.pdbx_seq_one_letter_code
_entity_poly.pdbx_strand_id
1 'polypeptide(L)'
;MTEQQHRPEADALQQTHGAVRQLRQDLSRWLDQSSLMDGPHRNHGGEDEANYALTWFPHYLVTGEAAIIDRFQSLLADLLTWVRTDGHHGYEPEAEAHHGTEPFLLFLPRYLALCPEDTGALEALEDAAHHIGNWVEEIPAWYDEARDCFHSWKIGSRVIGDDPRYAIEVAEHLRFVHIALAAHRVSDQTESRYLTWALRYGRKRAERLLAASGQVPLAWNQAGEPLYWDQVRDRPEMKGMVALAHKVDGDPLAGVENHLASGAVQCYGDLYEASGDEIFRDAARRLVAPLIGEIGDRFGDVSAVAISHYRQVFGDTGFDAELMAVIDSFPVPSDAPLTLMLPEDATRREPGPGKRSDMLYWGEWGEDGSARPLIQPSTAALTLAYQLTGDVEYARRALDQASRKFNMARRILRGGREHADMGGAICSVAAGHGRNWGAGAVTGCYGPLLLGARDAFGAVRPTVVVSDREGTQRIPEDVLSLVQPAVAGEGELLLYNGSDVPQDLAWRHGTGQDVPVSLAAGETKRFPLVATVESEKSL
;
A
#
# COMPACT_ATOMS: atom_id res chain seq x y z
N MET A 1 -49.79 -14.69 8.79
CA MET A 1 -48.95 -13.49 8.94
C MET A 1 -47.56 -13.99 9.32
N THR A 2 -46.69 -13.98 8.32
CA THR A 2 -45.33 -14.47 8.33
C THR A 2 -44.42 -13.42 8.97
N GLU A 3 -43.84 -13.73 10.12
CA GLU A 3 -42.66 -13.01 10.61
C GLU A 3 -41.50 -13.31 9.66
N GLN A 4 -41.23 -12.36 8.76
CA GLN A 4 -39.92 -12.23 8.14
C GLN A 4 -38.93 -11.97 9.28
N GLN A 5 -38.17 -12.99 9.66
CA GLN A 5 -36.89 -12.79 10.33
C GLN A 5 -36.04 -11.90 9.42
N HIS A 6 -35.97 -10.59 9.70
CA HIS A 6 -34.87 -9.74 9.24
C HIS A 6 -33.56 -10.45 9.63
N ARG A 7 -32.78 -10.87 8.64
CA ARG A 7 -31.48 -11.52 8.86
C ARG A 7 -30.43 -10.40 8.92
N PRO A 8 -29.76 -10.19 10.06
CA PRO A 8 -28.79 -9.09 10.23
C PRO A 8 -27.71 -9.01 9.14
N GLU A 9 -27.30 -10.15 8.57
CA GLU A 9 -26.31 -10.22 7.50
C GLU A 9 -26.80 -9.61 6.18
N ALA A 10 -28.07 -9.81 5.80
CA ALA A 10 -28.62 -9.26 4.56
C ALA A 10 -28.68 -7.73 4.61
N ASP A 11 -29.05 -7.17 5.77
CA ASP A 11 -29.04 -5.72 6.00
C ASP A 11 -27.60 -5.17 5.95
N ALA A 12 -26.64 -5.88 6.55
CA ALA A 12 -25.22 -5.50 6.50
C ALA A 12 -24.67 -5.53 5.07
N LEU A 13 -25.00 -6.55 4.27
CA LEU A 13 -24.61 -6.65 2.85
C LEU A 13 -25.21 -5.52 2.01
N GLN A 14 -26.49 -5.21 2.20
CA GLN A 14 -27.16 -4.11 1.50
C GLN A 14 -26.53 -2.75 1.83
N GLN A 15 -26.21 -2.50 3.10
CA GLN A 15 -25.52 -1.27 3.52
C GLN A 15 -24.09 -1.21 2.96
N THR A 16 -23.36 -2.33 3.01
CA THR A 16 -22.01 -2.44 2.45
C THR A 16 -22.02 -2.14 0.96
N HIS A 17 -22.97 -2.71 0.21
CA HIS A 17 -23.15 -2.44 -1.21
C HIS A 17 -23.43 -0.95 -1.48
N GLY A 18 -24.31 -0.32 -0.68
CA GLY A 18 -24.57 1.11 -0.76
C GLY A 18 -23.32 1.96 -0.54
N ALA A 19 -22.51 1.65 0.48
CA ALA A 19 -21.25 2.33 0.75
C ALA A 19 -20.24 2.19 -0.40
N VAL A 20 -20.12 0.99 -0.98
CA VAL A 20 -19.24 0.71 -2.13
C VAL A 20 -19.70 1.48 -3.37
N ARG A 21 -21.00 1.52 -3.68
CA ARG A 21 -21.52 2.31 -4.81
C ARG A 21 -21.22 3.80 -4.65
N GLN A 22 -21.45 4.34 -3.46
CA GLN A 22 -21.13 5.74 -3.17
C GLN A 22 -19.63 6.03 -3.33
N LEU A 23 -18.78 5.15 -2.79
CA LEU A 23 -17.33 5.29 -2.88
C LEU A 23 -16.82 5.19 -4.33
N ARG A 24 -17.34 4.25 -5.12
CA ARG A 24 -17.07 4.14 -6.57
C ARG A 24 -17.35 5.46 -7.29
N GLN A 25 -18.55 6.00 -7.09
CA GLN A 25 -18.95 7.26 -7.72
C GLN A 25 -18.07 8.43 -7.29
N ASP A 26 -17.70 8.52 -6.02
CA ASP A 26 -16.85 9.60 -5.54
C ASP A 26 -15.41 9.48 -6.05
N LEU A 27 -14.86 8.27 -6.20
CA LEU A 27 -13.54 8.03 -6.80
C LEU A 27 -13.49 8.45 -8.27
N SER A 28 -14.51 8.09 -9.07
CA SER A 28 -14.61 8.52 -10.46
C SER A 28 -14.84 10.03 -10.58
N ARG A 29 -15.66 10.63 -9.71
CA ARG A 29 -15.82 12.10 -9.65
C ARG A 29 -14.51 12.79 -9.28
N TRP A 30 -13.72 12.22 -8.38
CA TRP A 30 -12.42 12.78 -8.04
C TRP A 30 -11.50 12.74 -9.25
N LEU A 31 -11.45 11.63 -10.00
CA LEU A 31 -10.69 11.51 -11.26
C LEU A 31 -11.06 12.62 -12.26
N ASP A 32 -12.36 12.86 -12.47
CA ASP A 32 -12.85 13.93 -13.34
C ASP A 32 -12.41 15.31 -12.83
N GLN A 33 -12.59 15.56 -11.54
CA GLN A 33 -12.22 16.83 -10.90
C GLN A 33 -10.71 17.09 -11.01
N SER A 34 -9.89 16.08 -10.72
CA SER A 34 -8.44 16.17 -10.87
C SER A 34 -8.02 16.44 -12.31
N SER A 35 -8.67 15.81 -13.28
CA SER A 35 -8.35 15.99 -14.70
C SER A 35 -8.61 17.41 -15.20
N LEU A 36 -9.52 18.14 -14.55
CA LEU A 36 -9.81 19.54 -14.86
C LEU A 36 -8.94 20.54 -14.09
N MET A 37 -8.53 20.18 -12.87
CA MET A 37 -7.87 21.09 -11.92
C MET A 37 -6.34 21.00 -12.00
N ASP A 38 -5.81 19.85 -12.39
CA ASP A 38 -4.38 19.59 -12.40
C ASP A 38 -3.74 20.23 -13.64
N GLY A 39 -3.50 21.55 -13.57
CA GLY A 39 -2.72 22.28 -14.57
C GLY A 39 -1.22 21.91 -14.54
N PRO A 40 -0.40 22.50 -15.45
CA PRO A 40 1.04 22.27 -15.46
C PRO A 40 1.65 22.69 -14.11
N HIS A 41 2.16 21.71 -13.36
CA HIS A 41 2.85 21.93 -12.08
C HIS A 41 4.37 22.00 -12.27
N ARG A 42 5.07 22.65 -11.35
CA ARG A 42 6.53 22.86 -11.42
C ARG A 42 7.35 21.57 -11.59
N ASN A 43 6.82 20.45 -11.12
CA ASN A 43 7.50 19.15 -11.11
C ASN A 43 7.16 18.28 -12.34
N HIS A 44 6.18 18.65 -13.18
CA HIS A 44 5.86 18.05 -14.49
C HIS A 44 6.01 16.51 -14.59
N GLY A 45 5.47 15.73 -13.64
CA GLY A 45 5.56 14.27 -13.64
C GLY A 45 6.70 13.66 -12.81
N GLY A 46 7.48 14.48 -12.09
CA GLY A 46 8.49 14.02 -11.14
C GLY A 46 7.92 13.35 -9.89
N GLU A 47 8.77 13.18 -8.87
CA GLU A 47 8.53 12.44 -7.63
C GLU A 47 7.10 12.47 -7.07
N ASP A 48 6.58 13.66 -6.75
CA ASP A 48 5.33 13.83 -6.00
C ASP A 48 4.08 13.30 -6.72
N GLU A 49 4.16 12.95 -8.01
CA GLU A 49 2.98 12.54 -8.79
C GLU A 49 2.69 11.04 -8.69
N ALA A 50 3.63 10.24 -8.19
CA ALA A 50 3.49 8.78 -8.16
C ALA A 50 2.53 8.29 -7.06
N ASN A 51 2.63 8.87 -5.87
CA ASN A 51 1.75 8.57 -4.71
C ASN A 51 0.30 8.97 -4.98
N TYR A 52 0.10 10.03 -5.77
CA TYR A 52 -1.20 10.55 -6.15
C TYR A 52 -2.06 9.51 -6.88
N ALA A 53 -1.42 8.70 -7.72
CA ALA A 53 -2.10 7.72 -8.59
C ALA A 53 -2.54 6.44 -7.86
N LEU A 54 -1.99 6.16 -6.67
CA LEU A 54 -2.10 4.86 -5.99
C LEU A 54 -3.54 4.38 -5.78
N THR A 55 -4.47 5.30 -5.53
CA THR A 55 -5.88 4.97 -5.29
C THR A 55 -6.58 4.43 -6.54
N TRP A 56 -6.17 4.86 -7.73
CA TRP A 56 -6.87 4.48 -8.96
C TRP A 56 -6.50 3.10 -9.49
N PHE A 57 -5.38 2.50 -9.05
CA PHE A 57 -5.05 1.13 -9.43
C PHE A 57 -6.10 0.11 -8.95
N PRO A 58 -6.43 0.02 -7.64
CA PRO A 58 -7.52 -0.85 -7.21
C PRO A 58 -8.88 -0.38 -7.74
N HIS A 59 -9.09 0.92 -7.98
CA HIS A 59 -10.33 1.40 -8.58
C HIS A 59 -10.52 0.88 -10.01
N TYR A 60 -9.47 0.93 -10.84
CA TYR A 60 -9.50 0.36 -12.18
C TYR A 60 -9.78 -1.14 -12.18
N LEU A 61 -9.11 -1.90 -11.29
CA LEU A 61 -9.36 -3.34 -11.17
C LEU A 61 -10.81 -3.66 -10.75
N VAL A 62 -11.46 -2.77 -10.02
CA VAL A 62 -12.85 -2.93 -9.60
C VAL A 62 -13.84 -2.51 -10.69
N THR A 63 -13.58 -1.43 -11.43
CA THR A 63 -14.59 -0.82 -12.32
C THR A 63 -14.33 -1.01 -13.82
N GLY A 64 -13.09 -1.24 -14.23
CA GLY A 64 -12.68 -1.31 -15.63
C GLY A 64 -12.83 0.03 -16.37
N GLU A 65 -12.88 1.16 -15.66
CA GLU A 65 -13.10 2.48 -16.27
C GLU A 65 -11.92 2.92 -17.14
N ALA A 66 -12.15 3.02 -18.46
CA ALA A 66 -11.13 3.43 -19.44
C ALA A 66 -10.51 4.82 -19.14
N ALA A 67 -11.29 5.74 -18.57
CA ALA A 67 -10.81 7.07 -18.19
C ALA A 67 -9.63 7.03 -17.19
N ILE A 68 -9.51 5.96 -16.39
CA ILE A 68 -8.37 5.78 -15.48
C ILE A 68 -7.11 5.46 -16.28
N ILE A 69 -7.19 4.61 -17.31
CA ILE A 69 -6.06 4.31 -18.20
C ILE A 69 -5.64 5.56 -18.95
N ASP A 70 -6.60 6.33 -19.49
CA ASP A 70 -6.31 7.61 -20.15
C ASP A 70 -5.57 8.56 -19.21
N ARG A 71 -5.98 8.61 -17.92
CA ARG A 71 -5.30 9.42 -16.91
C ARG A 71 -3.89 8.91 -16.61
N PHE A 72 -3.70 7.60 -16.46
CA PHE A 72 -2.38 7.03 -16.24
C PHE A 72 -1.44 7.30 -17.42
N GLN A 73 -1.92 7.22 -18.65
CA GLN A 73 -1.13 7.57 -19.84
C GLN A 73 -0.74 9.05 -19.84
N SER A 74 -1.62 9.95 -19.39
CA SER A 74 -1.27 11.37 -19.21
C SER A 74 -0.18 11.56 -18.16
N LEU A 75 -0.29 10.89 -17.00
CA LEU A 75 0.72 10.96 -15.94
C LEU A 75 2.07 10.37 -16.40
N LEU A 76 2.04 9.26 -17.13
CA LEU A 76 3.23 8.68 -17.75
C LEU A 76 3.88 9.64 -18.75
N ALA A 77 3.09 10.30 -19.60
CA ALA A 77 3.62 11.26 -20.56
C ALA A 77 4.33 12.44 -19.88
N ASP A 78 3.79 12.92 -18.77
CA ASP A 78 4.42 13.93 -17.92
C ASP A 78 5.74 13.38 -17.33
N LEU A 79 5.71 12.22 -16.67
CA LEU A 79 6.90 11.57 -16.10
C LEU A 79 8.01 11.35 -17.13
N LEU A 80 7.70 10.79 -18.29
CA LEU A 80 8.68 10.56 -19.36
C LEU A 80 9.22 11.88 -19.92
N THR A 81 8.44 12.97 -19.88
CA THR A 81 8.94 14.29 -20.24
C THR A 81 9.96 14.77 -19.22
N TRP A 82 9.63 14.71 -17.93
CA TRP A 82 10.56 15.08 -16.86
C TRP A 82 11.83 14.23 -16.86
N VAL A 83 11.73 12.89 -17.01
CA VAL A 83 12.90 12.00 -17.14
C VAL A 83 13.83 12.45 -18.27
N ARG A 84 13.28 12.88 -19.42
CA ARG A 84 14.08 13.34 -20.56
C ARG A 84 14.69 14.73 -20.35
N THR A 85 14.01 15.63 -19.65
CA THR A 85 14.43 17.04 -19.52
C THR A 85 15.32 17.29 -18.32
N ASP A 86 15.02 16.64 -17.20
CA ASP A 86 15.62 16.89 -15.90
C ASP A 86 16.46 15.69 -15.42
N GLY A 87 16.17 14.49 -15.92
CA GLY A 87 16.97 13.30 -15.67
C GLY A 87 18.31 13.29 -16.41
N HIS A 88 19.22 12.44 -15.92
CA HIS A 88 20.47 12.07 -16.57
C HIS A 88 20.60 10.55 -16.49
N HIS A 89 20.58 9.87 -17.64
CA HIS A 89 20.39 8.41 -17.73
C HIS A 89 19.16 7.93 -16.95
N GLY A 90 17.98 8.48 -17.30
CA GLY A 90 16.71 7.96 -16.79
C GLY A 90 16.39 8.28 -15.33
N TYR A 91 17.32 8.90 -14.59
CA TYR A 91 17.22 9.16 -13.16
C TYR A 91 17.71 10.56 -12.80
N GLU A 92 17.36 11.06 -11.63
CA GLU A 92 17.78 12.38 -11.16
C GLU A 92 19.31 12.52 -11.03
N PRO A 93 19.90 13.63 -11.53
CA PRO A 93 21.34 13.89 -11.38
C PRO A 93 21.80 13.94 -9.92
N GLU A 94 20.98 14.50 -9.04
CA GLU A 94 21.19 14.61 -7.59
C GLU A 94 19.89 14.25 -6.89
N ALA A 95 19.89 13.16 -6.12
CA ALA A 95 18.71 12.72 -5.36
C ALA A 95 19.14 12.05 -4.05
N GLU A 96 18.16 11.50 -3.34
CA GLU A 96 18.39 10.64 -2.20
C GLU A 96 17.45 9.41 -2.25
N ALA A 97 17.72 8.43 -1.39
CA ALA A 97 17.13 7.10 -1.44
C ALA A 97 15.60 7.04 -1.29
N HIS A 98 14.96 8.06 -0.73
CA HIS A 98 13.51 8.15 -0.57
C HIS A 98 12.84 8.68 -1.84
N HIS A 99 13.10 9.96 -2.13
CA HIS A 99 12.40 10.82 -3.07
C HIS A 99 12.72 10.44 -4.51
N GLY A 100 14.01 10.25 -4.85
CA GLY A 100 14.40 9.90 -6.22
C GLY A 100 13.80 8.57 -6.72
N THR A 101 13.38 7.70 -5.81
CA THR A 101 12.83 6.38 -6.17
C THR A 101 11.34 6.40 -6.48
N GLU A 102 10.57 7.39 -5.99
CA GLU A 102 9.09 7.33 -5.95
C GLU A 102 8.42 7.04 -7.29
N PRO A 103 8.79 7.70 -8.41
CA PRO A 103 8.18 7.43 -9.71
C PRO A 103 8.39 5.98 -10.18
N PHE A 104 9.58 5.45 -9.89
CA PHE A 104 10.06 4.17 -10.41
C PHE A 104 9.58 2.97 -9.58
N LEU A 105 9.19 3.16 -8.32
CA LEU A 105 8.63 2.07 -7.51
C LEU A 105 7.11 2.16 -7.28
N LEU A 106 6.54 3.36 -7.23
CA LEU A 106 5.13 3.53 -6.85
C LEU A 106 4.21 3.50 -8.06
N PHE A 107 4.56 4.23 -9.12
CA PHE A 107 3.71 4.37 -10.31
C PHE A 107 4.07 3.39 -11.43
N LEU A 108 5.30 3.44 -11.97
CA LEU A 108 5.67 2.68 -13.17
C LEU A 108 5.42 1.17 -13.05
N PRO A 109 5.79 0.49 -11.94
CA PRO A 109 5.55 -0.95 -11.83
C PRO A 109 4.05 -1.30 -11.85
N ARG A 110 3.22 -0.51 -11.18
CA ARG A 110 1.77 -0.73 -11.14
C ARG A 110 1.13 -0.43 -12.50
N TYR A 111 1.58 0.61 -13.19
CA TYR A 111 1.14 0.92 -14.55
C TYR A 111 1.48 -0.22 -15.52
N LEU A 112 2.71 -0.72 -15.49
CA LEU A 112 3.16 -1.84 -16.33
C LEU A 112 2.43 -3.16 -16.04
N ALA A 113 1.84 -3.32 -14.86
CA ALA A 113 0.95 -4.45 -14.60
C ALA A 113 -0.38 -4.37 -15.36
N LEU A 114 -0.85 -3.16 -15.68
CA LEU A 114 -2.07 -2.91 -16.45
C LEU A 114 -1.79 -2.71 -17.94
N CYS A 115 -0.63 -2.15 -18.29
CA CYS A 115 -0.22 -1.81 -19.64
C CYS A 115 1.19 -2.39 -19.94
N PRO A 116 1.33 -3.74 -19.99
CA PRO A 116 2.65 -4.39 -20.10
C PRO A 116 3.37 -4.11 -21.43
N GLU A 117 2.64 -3.76 -22.48
CA GLU A 117 3.19 -3.49 -23.81
C GLU A 117 3.76 -2.07 -23.97
N ASP A 118 3.68 -1.23 -22.93
CA ASP A 118 4.16 0.16 -22.99
C ASP A 118 5.68 0.22 -22.89
N THR A 119 6.33 0.15 -24.05
CA THR A 119 7.79 0.21 -24.19
C THR A 119 8.43 1.43 -23.53
N GLY A 120 7.78 2.60 -23.52
CA GLY A 120 8.35 3.80 -22.90
C GLY A 120 8.40 3.70 -21.38
N ALA A 121 7.36 3.13 -20.77
CA ALA A 121 7.35 2.84 -19.34
C ALA A 121 8.34 1.73 -18.97
N LEU A 122 8.46 0.69 -19.80
CA LEU A 122 9.45 -0.40 -19.62
C LEU A 122 10.88 0.15 -19.62
N GLU A 123 11.24 0.92 -20.65
CA GLU A 123 12.57 1.53 -20.79
C GLU A 123 12.89 2.45 -19.60
N ALA A 124 11.94 3.25 -19.13
CA ALA A 124 12.15 4.14 -17.98
C ALA A 124 12.38 3.37 -16.66
N LEU A 125 11.64 2.27 -16.43
CA LEU A 125 11.82 1.43 -15.25
C LEU A 125 13.17 0.69 -15.30
N GLU A 126 13.52 0.12 -16.45
CA GLU A 126 14.81 -0.56 -16.62
C GLU A 126 15.99 0.39 -16.47
N ASP A 127 15.92 1.61 -17.02
CA ASP A 127 17.00 2.59 -16.91
C ASP A 127 17.24 3.03 -15.45
N ALA A 128 16.18 3.25 -14.68
CA ALA A 128 16.31 3.50 -13.25
C ALA A 128 16.91 2.30 -12.49
N ALA A 129 16.54 1.08 -12.86
CA ALA A 129 17.09 -0.14 -12.26
C ALA A 129 18.58 -0.34 -12.61
N HIS A 130 19.07 0.21 -13.72
CA HIS A 130 20.47 0.04 -14.14
C HIS A 130 21.49 0.57 -13.12
N HIS A 131 21.14 1.66 -12.44
CA HIS A 131 22.04 2.33 -11.49
C HIS A 131 22.23 1.55 -10.20
N ILE A 132 21.23 0.77 -9.80
CA ILE A 132 21.20 -0.01 -8.56
C ILE A 132 22.36 -1.01 -8.49
N GLY A 133 22.66 -1.66 -9.61
CA GLY A 133 23.75 -2.62 -9.74
C GLY A 133 25.04 -2.05 -10.33
N ASN A 134 25.16 -0.73 -10.47
CA ASN A 134 26.25 -0.05 -11.19
C ASN A 134 26.47 -0.57 -12.62
N TRP A 135 25.39 -0.85 -13.36
CA TRP A 135 25.49 -1.43 -14.70
C TRP A 135 25.63 -0.40 -15.84
N VAL A 136 25.83 0.87 -15.50
CA VAL A 136 26.13 1.96 -16.44
C VAL A 136 27.54 2.46 -16.13
N GLU A 137 28.49 2.28 -17.05
CA GLU A 137 29.92 2.55 -16.82
C GLU A 137 30.19 4.05 -16.60
N GLU A 138 29.42 4.91 -17.26
CA GLU A 138 29.58 6.37 -17.20
C GLU A 138 29.03 6.99 -15.91
N ILE A 139 28.25 6.23 -15.13
CA ILE A 139 27.59 6.71 -13.91
C ILE A 139 28.43 6.30 -12.69
N PRO A 140 28.67 7.22 -11.73
CA PRO A 140 29.37 6.86 -10.50
C PRO A 140 28.66 5.72 -9.77
N ALA A 141 29.44 4.79 -9.22
CA ALA A 141 28.87 3.65 -8.49
C ALA A 141 28.05 4.12 -7.28
N TRP A 142 26.81 3.64 -7.18
CA TRP A 142 25.93 3.82 -6.03
C TRP A 142 26.24 2.80 -4.95
N TYR A 143 26.64 1.60 -5.38
CA TYR A 143 26.73 0.42 -4.55
C TYR A 143 28.16 -0.11 -4.44
N ASP A 144 28.64 -0.35 -3.22
CA ASP A 144 29.91 -1.00 -2.94
C ASP A 144 29.70 -2.52 -2.91
N GLU A 145 30.03 -3.22 -4.00
CA GLU A 145 29.86 -4.69 -4.06
C GLU A 145 30.72 -5.44 -3.04
N ALA A 146 31.89 -4.90 -2.68
CA ALA A 146 32.80 -5.56 -1.77
C ALA A 146 32.30 -5.49 -0.32
N ARG A 147 31.68 -4.36 0.03
CA ARG A 147 31.04 -4.15 1.34
C ARG A 147 29.58 -4.54 1.36
N ASP A 148 28.96 -4.76 0.20
CA ASP A 148 27.54 -5.08 -0.04
C ASP A 148 26.59 -3.99 0.51
N CYS A 149 26.94 -2.71 0.36
CA CYS A 149 26.13 -1.57 0.83
C CYS A 149 26.20 -0.37 -0.11
N PHE A 150 25.20 0.51 -0.04
CA PHE A 150 25.22 1.79 -0.75
C PHE A 150 26.26 2.74 -0.14
N HIS A 151 26.93 3.50 -1.00
CA HIS A 151 27.96 4.45 -0.59
C HIS A 151 27.38 5.61 0.24
N SER A 152 26.12 5.97 0.00
CA SER A 152 25.48 7.13 0.62
C SER A 152 23.96 7.01 0.56
N TRP A 153 23.26 7.72 1.45
CA TRP A 153 21.84 8.00 1.31
C TRP A 153 21.58 9.01 0.18
N LYS A 154 22.55 9.86 -0.15
CA LYS A 154 22.49 10.79 -1.28
C LYS A 154 23.04 10.15 -2.55
N ILE A 155 22.15 9.75 -3.43
CA ILE A 155 22.44 8.96 -4.63
C ILE A 155 21.67 9.52 -5.81
N GLY A 156 22.41 10.07 -6.76
CA GLY A 156 21.90 10.48 -8.07
C GLY A 156 22.87 10.03 -9.16
N SER A 157 22.47 10.21 -10.41
CA SER A 157 23.25 9.75 -11.57
C SER A 157 24.51 10.59 -11.82
N ARG A 158 24.65 11.78 -11.23
CA ARG A 158 25.89 12.57 -11.28
C ARG A 158 26.63 12.67 -9.96
N VAL A 159 25.90 12.70 -8.85
CA VAL A 159 26.47 12.94 -7.53
C VAL A 159 26.13 11.80 -6.60
N ILE A 160 27.19 11.21 -6.03
CA ILE A 160 27.11 10.31 -4.87
C ILE A 160 27.73 11.07 -3.71
N GLY A 161 26.95 11.26 -2.65
CA GLY A 161 27.38 12.06 -1.51
C GLY A 161 28.60 11.44 -0.83
N ASP A 162 29.74 12.14 -0.84
CA ASP A 162 31.01 11.75 -0.21
C ASP A 162 31.13 12.17 1.26
N ASP A 163 30.17 12.98 1.74
CA ASP A 163 30.09 13.43 3.12
C ASP A 163 29.80 12.24 4.06
N PRO A 164 30.71 11.94 5.01
CA PRO A 164 30.58 10.79 5.92
C PRO A 164 29.28 10.78 6.75
N ARG A 165 28.61 11.92 6.91
CA ARG A 165 27.33 12.02 7.63
C ARG A 165 26.19 11.30 6.91
N TYR A 166 26.27 11.16 5.59
CA TYR A 166 25.27 10.47 4.76
C TYR A 166 25.71 9.05 4.35
N ALA A 167 26.92 8.62 4.74
CA ALA A 167 27.42 7.27 4.53
C ALA A 167 26.77 6.29 5.52
N ILE A 168 25.46 6.09 5.36
CA ILE A 168 24.61 5.23 6.20
C ILE A 168 23.59 4.49 5.34
N GLU A 169 23.09 3.39 5.86
CA GLU A 169 21.96 2.68 5.28
C GLU A 169 20.73 2.76 6.16
N VAL A 170 19.71 3.45 5.67
CA VAL A 170 18.36 3.51 6.24
C VAL A 170 17.42 2.51 5.56
N ALA A 171 16.24 2.30 6.13
CA ALA A 171 15.24 1.39 5.58
C ALA A 171 14.82 1.74 4.14
N GLU A 172 14.91 3.00 3.75
CA GLU A 172 14.56 3.49 2.40
C GLU A 172 15.41 2.83 1.30
N HIS A 173 16.60 2.31 1.60
CA HIS A 173 17.38 1.57 0.60
C HIS A 173 16.71 0.25 0.16
N LEU A 174 15.71 -0.25 0.90
CA LEU A 174 14.87 -1.36 0.42
C LEU A 174 13.99 -0.94 -0.77
N ARG A 175 13.77 0.35 -1.02
CA ARG A 175 13.08 0.87 -2.22
C ARG A 175 13.79 0.45 -3.51
N PHE A 176 15.12 0.32 -3.50
CA PHE A 176 15.87 -0.23 -4.64
C PHE A 176 15.60 -1.71 -4.88
N VAL A 177 15.32 -2.48 -3.83
CA VAL A 177 14.93 -3.89 -3.99
C VAL A 177 13.56 -3.98 -4.67
N HIS A 178 12.61 -3.11 -4.29
CA HIS A 178 11.32 -3.03 -4.99
C HIS A 178 11.47 -2.71 -6.47
N ILE A 179 12.33 -1.74 -6.84
CA ILE A 179 12.60 -1.40 -8.24
C ILE A 179 13.23 -2.58 -8.97
N ALA A 180 14.25 -3.23 -8.39
CA ALA A 180 14.90 -4.39 -9.01
C ALA A 180 13.92 -5.57 -9.22
N LEU A 181 13.05 -5.85 -8.25
CA LEU A 181 12.05 -6.91 -8.39
C LEU A 181 10.97 -6.55 -9.41
N ALA A 182 10.57 -5.28 -9.49
CA ALA A 182 9.66 -4.79 -10.52
C ALA A 182 10.29 -4.91 -11.92
N ALA A 183 11.55 -4.50 -12.08
CA ALA A 183 12.31 -4.63 -13.33
C ALA A 183 12.46 -6.10 -13.71
N HIS A 184 12.74 -6.99 -12.76
CA HIS A 184 12.77 -8.44 -13.00
C HIS A 184 11.43 -8.94 -13.56
N ARG A 185 10.31 -8.58 -12.93
CA ARG A 185 8.97 -9.01 -13.35
C ARG A 185 8.63 -8.60 -14.78
N VAL A 186 9.07 -7.41 -15.21
CA VAL A 186 8.73 -6.88 -16.54
C VAL A 186 9.79 -7.19 -17.60
N SER A 187 11.00 -7.58 -17.18
CA SER A 187 12.04 -8.03 -18.10
C SER A 187 11.78 -9.48 -18.49
N ASP A 188 11.73 -9.79 -19.79
CA ASP A 188 11.58 -11.15 -20.34
C ASP A 188 12.80 -12.09 -20.05
N GLN A 189 13.56 -11.82 -19.00
CA GLN A 189 14.79 -12.51 -18.65
C GLN A 189 14.57 -13.47 -17.47
N THR A 190 14.55 -14.77 -17.79
CA THR A 190 14.39 -15.87 -16.82
C THR A 190 15.49 -15.91 -15.75
N GLU A 191 16.67 -15.37 -16.05
CA GLU A 191 17.75 -15.13 -15.08
C GLU A 191 18.15 -13.65 -15.13
N SER A 192 17.32 -12.79 -14.56
CA SER A 192 17.61 -11.36 -14.53
C SER A 192 18.67 -11.03 -13.47
N ARG A 193 19.67 -10.24 -13.87
CA ARG A 193 20.64 -9.59 -12.96
C ARG A 193 19.93 -8.82 -11.83
N TYR A 194 18.72 -8.32 -12.08
CA TYR A 194 17.91 -7.61 -11.10
C TYR A 194 17.51 -8.53 -9.93
N LEU A 195 17.01 -9.73 -10.22
CA LEU A 195 16.64 -10.70 -9.19
C LEU A 195 17.87 -11.15 -8.38
N THR A 196 18.98 -11.42 -9.07
CA THR A 196 20.23 -11.83 -8.40
C THR A 196 20.71 -10.77 -7.41
N TRP A 197 20.72 -9.50 -7.82
CA TRP A 197 21.07 -8.39 -6.93
C TRP A 197 20.07 -8.23 -5.78
N ALA A 198 18.77 -8.27 -6.08
CA ALA A 198 17.69 -8.13 -5.09
C ALA A 198 17.79 -9.21 -3.99
N LEU A 199 18.02 -10.47 -4.35
CA LEU A 199 18.19 -11.57 -3.41
C LEU A 199 19.46 -11.42 -2.57
N ARG A 200 20.59 -11.01 -3.17
CA ARG A 200 21.86 -10.78 -2.46
C ARG A 200 21.70 -9.69 -1.40
N TYR A 201 21.30 -8.49 -1.83
CA TYR A 201 21.18 -7.34 -0.94
C TYR A 201 20.04 -7.52 0.07
N GLY A 202 18.89 -8.01 -0.38
CA GLY A 202 17.74 -8.31 0.47
C GLY A 202 18.09 -9.28 1.59
N ARG A 203 18.83 -10.38 1.30
CA ARG A 203 19.29 -11.32 2.32
C ARG A 203 20.16 -10.63 3.35
N LYS A 204 21.14 -9.83 2.91
CA LYS A 204 22.00 -9.10 3.85
C LYS A 204 21.22 -8.16 4.76
N ARG A 205 20.20 -7.47 4.23
CA ARG A 205 19.31 -6.61 5.02
C ARG A 205 18.50 -7.43 6.04
N ALA A 206 17.98 -8.58 5.65
CA ALA A 206 17.30 -9.52 6.54
C ALA A 206 18.22 -10.03 7.66
N GLU A 207 19.44 -10.46 7.33
CA GLU A 207 20.45 -10.90 8.30
C GLU A 207 20.79 -9.81 9.32
N ARG A 208 21.03 -8.57 8.87
CA ARG A 208 21.30 -7.42 9.74
C ARG A 208 20.13 -7.10 10.67
N LEU A 209 18.91 -7.15 10.15
CA LEU A 209 17.70 -6.91 10.94
C LEU A 209 17.51 -7.99 12.01
N LEU A 210 17.75 -9.25 11.67
CA LEU A 210 17.63 -10.39 12.59
C LEU A 210 18.76 -10.41 13.64
N ALA A 211 19.98 -10.06 13.27
CA ALA A 211 21.14 -10.01 14.17
C ALA A 211 21.07 -8.87 15.19
N ALA A 212 20.32 -7.80 14.91
CA ALA A 212 20.14 -6.70 15.85
C ALA A 212 19.43 -7.19 17.14
N SER A 213 19.90 -6.78 18.31
CA SER A 213 19.23 -7.08 19.59
C SER A 213 18.24 -5.98 19.97
N GLY A 214 17.13 -6.35 20.62
CA GLY A 214 16.17 -5.38 21.16
C GLY A 214 15.31 -4.72 20.07
N GLN A 215 15.14 -3.40 20.19
CA GLN A 215 14.36 -2.59 19.24
C GLN A 215 14.87 -2.72 17.80
N VAL A 216 14.01 -2.45 16.82
CA VAL A 216 14.44 -2.38 15.41
C VAL A 216 15.33 -1.12 15.24
N PRO A 217 16.54 -1.25 14.65
CA PRO A 217 17.41 -0.09 14.41
C PRO A 217 16.79 0.94 13.45
N LEU A 218 17.19 2.20 13.60
CA LEU A 218 16.76 3.29 12.72
C LEU A 218 17.61 3.36 11.45
N ALA A 219 18.89 3.01 11.54
CA ALA A 219 19.85 3.00 10.45
C ALA A 219 21.00 2.02 10.74
N TRP A 220 21.88 1.84 9.77
CA TRP A 220 23.14 1.09 9.90
C TRP A 220 24.28 1.94 9.33
N ASN A 221 25.46 1.89 9.94
CA ASN A 221 26.65 2.51 9.33
C ASN A 221 27.22 1.61 8.21
N GLN A 222 28.25 2.09 7.50
CA GLN A 222 28.91 1.33 6.43
C GLN A 222 29.54 0.00 6.89
N ALA A 223 29.89 -0.12 8.18
CA ALA A 223 30.37 -1.37 8.76
C ALA A 223 29.23 -2.37 9.06
N GLY A 224 27.97 -1.95 8.93
CA GLY A 224 26.79 -2.76 9.24
C GLY A 224 26.41 -2.77 10.72
N GLU A 225 26.92 -1.82 11.52
CA GLU A 225 26.55 -1.70 12.92
C GLU A 225 25.21 -0.93 13.04
N PRO A 226 24.27 -1.41 13.87
CA PRO A 226 22.97 -0.76 14.03
C PRO A 226 23.09 0.57 14.79
N LEU A 227 22.30 1.55 14.35
CA LEU A 227 22.13 2.86 14.96
C LEU A 227 20.71 3.00 15.52
N TYR A 228 20.62 3.28 16.82
CA TYR A 228 19.41 3.46 17.60
C TYR A 228 19.17 4.93 17.94
N TRP A 229 18.04 5.21 18.59
CA TRP A 229 17.56 6.56 18.91
C TRP A 229 18.64 7.50 19.47
N ASP A 230 19.32 7.08 20.54
CA ASP A 230 20.31 7.91 21.23
C ASP A 230 21.55 8.22 20.39
N GLN A 231 21.83 7.42 19.37
CA GLN A 231 22.96 7.64 18.46
C GLN A 231 22.59 8.60 17.32
N VAL A 232 21.31 8.82 17.04
CA VAL A 232 20.82 9.58 15.88
C VAL A 232 20.08 10.87 16.24
N ARG A 233 19.47 10.98 17.42
CA ARG A 233 18.58 12.11 17.80
C ARG A 233 19.25 13.48 17.73
N ASP A 234 20.55 13.54 18.07
CA ASP A 234 21.33 14.78 18.13
C ASP A 234 22.02 15.11 16.80
N ARG A 235 21.79 14.30 15.75
CA ARG A 235 22.34 14.49 14.40
C ARG A 235 21.30 15.14 13.49
N PRO A 236 21.44 16.43 13.12
CA PRO A 236 20.44 17.14 12.33
C PRO A 236 20.08 16.45 11.01
N GLU A 237 21.06 15.85 10.34
CA GLU A 237 20.89 15.11 9.08
C GLU A 237 19.98 13.89 9.23
N MET A 238 20.00 13.21 10.39
CA MET A 238 19.17 12.03 10.63
C MET A 238 17.69 12.37 10.74
N LYS A 239 17.34 13.64 11.03
CA LYS A 239 15.93 14.06 11.16
C LYS A 239 15.13 13.78 9.89
N GLY A 240 15.73 13.99 8.72
CA GLY A 240 15.15 13.64 7.42
C GLY A 240 15.25 12.14 7.16
N MET A 241 16.48 11.59 7.15
CA MET A 241 16.76 10.21 6.71
C MET A 241 16.04 9.11 7.50
N VAL A 242 15.66 9.39 8.75
CA VAL A 242 14.89 8.45 9.58
C VAL A 242 13.61 9.06 10.15
N ALA A 243 13.13 10.14 9.52
CA ALA A 243 11.85 10.79 9.77
C ALA A 243 11.59 11.15 11.26
N LEU A 244 12.62 11.60 11.99
CA LEU A 244 12.49 11.93 13.43
C LEU A 244 11.49 13.05 13.69
N ALA A 245 11.25 13.93 12.71
CA ALA A 245 10.32 15.05 12.85
C ALA A 245 8.87 14.62 13.12
N HIS A 246 8.51 13.38 12.76
CA HIS A 246 7.15 12.84 12.94
C HIS A 246 7.00 11.97 14.20
N LYS A 247 8.08 11.76 14.96
CA LYS A 247 8.15 10.78 16.04
C LYS A 247 8.20 11.42 17.41
N VAL A 248 7.77 10.67 18.41
CA VAL A 248 7.98 11.00 19.82
C VAL A 248 9.36 10.52 20.25
N ASP A 249 10.01 11.27 21.15
CA ASP A 249 11.32 10.92 21.68
C ASP A 249 11.32 9.53 22.32
N GLY A 250 12.19 8.65 21.80
CA GLY A 250 12.39 7.30 22.33
C GLY A 250 11.27 6.30 21.97
N ASP A 251 10.45 6.60 20.96
CA ASP A 251 9.40 5.68 20.50
C ASP A 251 9.99 4.29 20.15
N PRO A 252 9.57 3.21 20.83
CA PRO A 252 10.09 1.86 20.59
C PRO A 252 9.76 1.31 19.20
N LEU A 253 8.76 1.86 18.51
CA LEU A 253 8.33 1.46 17.18
C LEU A 253 8.92 2.34 16.08
N ALA A 254 9.74 3.34 16.41
CA ALA A 254 10.35 4.27 15.46
C ALA A 254 11.14 3.57 14.33
N GLY A 255 11.86 2.49 14.67
CA GLY A 255 12.58 1.68 13.70
C GLY A 255 11.65 0.82 12.83
N VAL A 256 10.60 0.26 13.43
CA VAL A 256 9.58 -0.52 12.71
C VAL A 256 8.87 0.36 11.70
N GLU A 257 8.42 1.56 12.11
CA GLU A 257 7.74 2.51 11.23
C GLU A 257 8.60 2.91 10.01
N ASN A 258 9.92 3.08 10.17
CA ASN A 258 10.80 3.35 9.02
C ASN A 258 10.80 2.21 7.99
N HIS A 259 10.78 0.97 8.48
CA HIS A 259 10.70 -0.19 7.61
C HIS A 259 9.34 -0.28 6.94
N LEU A 260 8.25 -0.01 7.66
CA LEU A 260 6.90 0.03 7.09
C LEU A 260 6.76 1.11 6.01
N ALA A 261 7.24 2.33 6.27
CA ALA A 261 7.23 3.44 5.32
C ALA A 261 8.09 3.21 4.06
N SER A 262 8.93 2.18 4.09
CA SER A 262 9.77 1.74 2.97
C SER A 262 9.31 0.42 2.35
N GLY A 263 8.12 -0.07 2.75
CA GLY A 263 7.55 -1.31 2.22
C GLY A 263 8.35 -2.56 2.56
N ALA A 264 9.05 -2.58 3.70
CA ALA A 264 9.98 -3.67 4.00
C ALA A 264 9.28 -5.03 4.14
N VAL A 265 8.06 -5.06 4.69
CA VAL A 265 7.29 -6.31 4.82
C VAL A 265 6.91 -6.85 3.44
N GLN A 266 6.49 -5.98 2.53
CA GLN A 266 6.20 -6.32 1.13
C GLN A 266 7.46 -6.76 0.38
N CYS A 267 8.59 -6.06 0.59
CA CYS A 267 9.88 -6.41 0.01
C CYS A 267 10.31 -7.82 0.41
N TYR A 268 10.26 -8.15 1.70
CA TYR A 268 10.57 -9.49 2.17
C TYR A 268 9.56 -10.53 1.68
N GLY A 269 8.29 -10.16 1.51
CA GLY A 269 7.28 -11.00 0.87
C GLY A 269 7.66 -11.36 -0.56
N ASP A 270 7.97 -10.37 -1.40
CA ASP A 270 8.36 -10.60 -2.80
C ASP A 270 9.66 -11.42 -2.90
N LEU A 271 10.65 -11.15 -2.04
CA LEU A 271 11.90 -11.93 -1.98
C LEU A 271 11.66 -13.38 -1.57
N TYR A 272 10.72 -13.62 -0.65
CA TYR A 272 10.30 -14.96 -0.27
C TYR A 272 9.58 -15.67 -1.41
N GLU A 273 8.63 -15.02 -2.08
CA GLU A 273 7.94 -15.61 -3.24
C GLU A 273 8.93 -15.96 -4.36
N ALA A 274 9.96 -15.13 -4.57
CA ALA A 274 10.98 -15.38 -5.60
C ALA A 274 11.99 -16.50 -5.25
N SER A 275 12.19 -16.83 -3.97
CA SER A 275 13.30 -17.71 -3.54
C SER A 275 12.90 -18.90 -2.65
N GLY A 276 11.78 -18.80 -1.94
CA GLY A 276 11.37 -19.71 -0.88
C GLY A 276 12.24 -19.65 0.39
N ASP A 277 13.13 -18.66 0.54
CA ASP A 277 14.01 -18.61 1.71
C ASP A 277 13.33 -18.01 2.95
N GLU A 278 13.27 -18.82 4.00
CA GLU A 278 12.62 -18.52 5.27
C GLU A 278 13.23 -17.34 6.04
N ILE A 279 14.47 -16.92 5.71
CA ILE A 279 15.07 -15.74 6.34
C ILE A 279 14.23 -14.48 6.10
N PHE A 280 13.56 -14.40 4.95
CA PHE A 280 12.70 -13.28 4.60
C PHE A 280 11.41 -13.30 5.41
N ARG A 281 10.83 -14.49 5.64
CA ARG A 281 9.71 -14.66 6.57
C ARG A 281 10.10 -14.22 7.97
N ASP A 282 11.26 -14.66 8.46
CA ASP A 282 11.71 -14.35 9.82
C ASP A 282 11.98 -12.84 10.00
N ALA A 283 12.55 -12.19 8.97
CA ALA A 283 12.77 -10.75 8.96
C ALA A 283 11.45 -9.96 8.94
N ALA A 284 10.47 -10.39 8.13
CA ALA A 284 9.13 -9.80 8.12
C ALA A 284 8.42 -10.03 9.46
N ARG A 285 8.52 -11.24 10.04
CA ARG A 285 7.97 -11.61 11.36
C ARG A 285 8.46 -10.67 12.44
N ARG A 286 9.76 -10.33 12.42
CA ARG A 286 10.36 -9.38 13.36
C ARG A 286 9.75 -7.98 13.29
N LEU A 287 9.31 -7.54 12.11
CA LEU A 287 8.68 -6.24 11.92
C LEU A 287 7.20 -6.24 12.33
N VAL A 288 6.47 -7.34 12.09
CA VAL A 288 5.02 -7.40 12.36
C VAL A 288 4.66 -7.79 13.79
N ALA A 289 5.50 -8.60 14.46
CA ALA A 289 5.26 -9.00 15.85
C ALA A 289 5.00 -7.83 16.83
N PRO A 290 5.75 -6.71 16.82
CA PRO A 290 5.46 -5.59 17.70
C PRO A 290 4.21 -4.78 17.31
N LEU A 291 3.61 -5.04 16.13
CA LEU A 291 2.45 -4.30 15.62
C LEU A 291 1.11 -4.88 16.06
N ILE A 292 1.08 -6.08 16.64
CA ILE A 292 -0.16 -6.77 17.03
C ILE A 292 -1.01 -5.90 17.97
N GLY A 293 -0.38 -5.26 18.96
CA GLY A 293 -1.05 -4.35 19.90
C GLY A 293 -1.49 -3.02 19.27
N GLU A 294 -0.96 -2.65 18.11
CA GLU A 294 -1.24 -1.38 17.43
C GLU A 294 -2.47 -1.46 16.51
N ILE A 295 -3.05 -2.65 16.29
CA ILE A 295 -4.23 -2.83 15.43
C ILE A 295 -5.46 -2.06 15.95
N GLY A 296 -5.55 -1.84 17.27
CA GLY A 296 -6.61 -1.01 17.87
C GLY A 296 -6.42 0.49 17.65
N ASP A 297 -5.26 0.94 17.13
CA ASP A 297 -5.03 2.35 16.84
C ASP A 297 -5.83 2.80 15.61
N ARG A 298 -6.57 3.89 15.76
CA ARG A 298 -7.38 4.53 14.71
C ARG A 298 -6.58 5.06 13.50
N PHE A 299 -5.26 5.11 13.61
CA PHE A 299 -4.30 5.45 12.56
C PHE A 299 -3.42 4.26 12.16
N GLY A 300 -3.70 3.06 12.68
CA GLY A 300 -2.95 1.83 12.45
C GLY A 300 -3.14 1.21 11.06
N ASP A 301 -3.47 2.01 10.03
CA ASP A 301 -3.69 1.51 8.65
C ASP A 301 -2.47 0.72 8.14
N VAL A 302 -1.28 1.30 8.29
CA VAL A 302 -0.02 0.67 7.84
C VAL A 302 0.29 -0.62 8.62
N SER A 303 -0.03 -0.66 9.90
CA SER A 303 0.16 -1.87 10.74
C SER A 303 -0.73 -3.01 10.28
N ALA A 304 -2.02 -2.71 10.06
CA ALA A 304 -3.01 -3.70 9.65
C ALA A 304 -2.71 -4.24 8.24
N VAL A 305 -2.33 -3.37 7.29
CA VAL A 305 -1.92 -3.80 5.95
C VAL A 305 -0.66 -4.68 6.00
N ALA A 306 0.35 -4.31 6.79
CA ALA A 306 1.57 -5.09 6.91
C ALA A 306 1.31 -6.49 7.51
N ILE A 307 0.49 -6.57 8.57
CA ILE A 307 0.09 -7.85 9.17
C ILE A 307 -0.74 -8.69 8.19
N SER A 308 -1.71 -8.08 7.50
CA SER A 308 -2.51 -8.78 6.49
C SER A 308 -1.63 -9.35 5.37
N HIS A 309 -0.71 -8.56 4.83
CA HIS A 309 0.24 -9.00 3.81
C HIS A 309 1.13 -10.14 4.31
N TYR A 310 1.70 -10.01 5.52
CA TYR A 310 2.51 -11.06 6.14
C TYR A 310 1.75 -12.39 6.25
N ARG A 311 0.52 -12.35 6.78
CA ARG A 311 -0.32 -13.54 6.90
C ARG A 311 -0.55 -14.20 5.54
N GLN A 312 -0.91 -13.41 4.52
CA GLN A 312 -1.22 -13.91 3.19
C GLN A 312 -0.01 -14.52 2.47
N VAL A 313 1.14 -13.84 2.49
CA VAL A 313 2.33 -14.28 1.72
C VAL A 313 3.04 -15.46 2.39
N PHE A 314 3.16 -15.44 3.71
CA PHE A 314 3.91 -16.46 4.43
C PHE A 314 3.03 -17.60 4.95
N GLY A 315 1.71 -17.47 4.87
CA GLY A 315 0.76 -18.44 5.43
C GLY A 315 0.90 -18.61 6.95
N ASP A 316 1.46 -17.62 7.65
CA ASP A 316 1.76 -17.70 9.09
C ASP A 316 0.57 -17.17 9.90
N THR A 317 -0.11 -18.08 10.59
CA THR A 317 -1.26 -17.80 11.48
C THR A 317 -0.86 -17.70 12.95
N GLY A 318 0.44 -17.66 13.25
CA GLY A 318 0.96 -17.71 14.62
C GLY A 318 0.56 -16.51 15.51
N PHE A 319 0.06 -15.43 14.92
CA PHE A 319 -0.46 -14.26 15.65
C PHE A 319 -1.99 -14.18 15.71
N ASP A 320 -2.72 -15.09 15.07
CA ASP A 320 -4.17 -14.98 14.89
C ASP A 320 -4.92 -14.90 16.22
N ALA A 321 -4.52 -15.69 17.22
CA ALA A 321 -5.15 -15.66 18.54
C ALA A 321 -4.96 -14.32 19.26
N GLU A 322 -3.78 -13.70 19.13
CA GLU A 322 -3.48 -12.39 19.73
C GLU A 322 -4.21 -11.27 18.98
N LEU A 323 -4.27 -11.35 17.65
CA LEU A 323 -5.03 -10.43 16.81
C LEU A 323 -6.51 -10.46 17.15
N MET A 324 -7.09 -11.66 17.28
CA MET A 324 -8.49 -11.83 17.68
C MET A 324 -8.77 -11.19 19.04
N ALA A 325 -7.87 -11.33 20.03
CA ALA A 325 -8.03 -10.69 21.32
C ALA A 325 -8.06 -9.15 21.24
N VAL A 326 -7.28 -8.55 20.32
CA VAL A 326 -7.32 -7.10 20.07
C VAL A 326 -8.61 -6.71 19.34
N ILE A 327 -9.03 -7.49 18.33
CA ILE A 327 -10.26 -7.25 17.57
C ILE A 327 -11.51 -7.31 18.46
N ASP A 328 -11.55 -8.26 19.40
CA ASP A 328 -12.64 -8.39 20.38
C ASP A 328 -12.77 -7.16 21.30
N SER A 329 -11.70 -6.34 21.40
CA SER A 329 -11.69 -5.09 22.17
C SER A 329 -12.09 -3.86 21.36
N PHE A 330 -12.37 -4.01 20.06
CA PHE A 330 -12.79 -2.89 19.22
C PHE A 330 -14.04 -2.22 19.78
N PRO A 331 -14.12 -0.88 19.71
CA PRO A 331 -15.30 -0.17 20.18
C PRO A 331 -16.52 -0.58 19.36
N VAL A 332 -17.68 -0.48 20.02
CA VAL A 332 -18.99 -0.64 19.41
C VAL A 332 -19.11 0.34 18.22
N PRO A 333 -19.70 -0.08 17.09
CA PRO A 333 -19.94 0.81 15.95
C PRO A 333 -20.71 2.07 16.37
N SER A 334 -20.37 3.19 15.75
CA SER A 334 -21.01 4.49 16.00
C SER A 334 -21.65 4.99 14.70
N ASP A 335 -22.94 5.32 14.78
CA ASP A 335 -23.68 5.97 13.69
C ASP A 335 -23.60 7.50 13.77
N ALA A 336 -22.81 8.03 14.72
CA ALA A 336 -22.63 9.46 14.89
C ALA A 336 -22.05 10.09 13.62
N PRO A 337 -22.48 11.31 13.22
CA PRO A 337 -21.95 11.97 12.03
C PRO A 337 -20.43 12.19 12.15
N LEU A 338 -19.70 11.88 11.08
CA LEU A 338 -18.25 12.08 11.02
C LEU A 338 -17.98 13.59 10.95
N THR A 339 -16.84 14.03 11.50
CA THR A 339 -16.33 15.38 11.34
C THR A 339 -14.82 15.41 11.13
N LEU A 340 -14.37 16.41 10.39
CA LEU A 340 -12.94 16.72 10.27
C LEU A 340 -12.58 17.69 11.40
N MET A 341 -11.59 17.34 12.19
CA MET A 341 -11.10 18.16 13.30
C MET A 341 -9.82 18.88 12.87
N LEU A 342 -9.74 20.16 13.22
CA LEU A 342 -8.52 20.95 13.09
C LEU A 342 -7.99 21.18 14.51
N PRO A 343 -6.81 20.63 14.86
CA PRO A 343 -6.24 20.81 16.18
C PRO A 343 -5.81 22.27 16.39
N GLU A 344 -5.79 22.72 17.64
CA GLU A 344 -5.23 24.03 18.01
C GLU A 344 -3.71 24.09 17.77
N ASP A 345 -3.01 22.98 18.06
CA ASP A 345 -1.61 22.78 17.71
C ASP A 345 -1.47 22.12 16.33
N ALA A 346 -0.80 22.82 15.41
CA ALA A 346 -0.63 22.35 14.03
C ALA A 346 0.23 21.10 13.88
N THR A 347 1.00 20.70 14.91
CA THR A 347 1.92 19.56 14.86
C THR A 347 1.51 18.43 15.78
N ARG A 348 1.22 17.27 15.20
CA ARG A 348 0.99 16.02 15.92
C ARG A 348 2.30 15.36 16.35
N ARG A 349 2.32 14.84 17.58
CA ARG A 349 3.36 13.90 18.06
C ARG A 349 2.72 12.85 18.96
N GLU A 350 2.48 11.68 18.40
CA GLU A 350 1.94 10.52 19.12
C GLU A 350 2.82 9.31 18.78
N PRO A 351 3.05 8.38 19.72
CA PRO A 351 3.89 7.22 19.49
C PRO A 351 3.19 6.21 18.56
N GLY A 352 4.00 5.33 17.97
CA GLY A 352 3.53 4.25 17.12
C GLY A 352 3.41 4.62 15.65
N PRO A 353 3.29 3.61 14.78
CA PRO A 353 3.39 3.79 13.34
C PRO A 353 2.18 4.50 12.73
N GLY A 354 2.37 5.02 11.51
CA GLY A 354 1.30 5.58 10.68
C GLY A 354 0.86 6.99 11.06
N LYS A 355 1.64 7.68 11.88
CA LYS A 355 1.31 9.01 12.40
C LYS A 355 2.28 10.05 11.82
N ARG A 356 1.73 11.02 11.07
CA ARG A 356 2.50 12.17 10.54
C ARG A 356 2.11 13.45 11.25
N SER A 357 3.04 14.40 11.31
CA SER A 357 2.87 15.64 12.06
C SER A 357 1.75 16.54 11.54
N ASP A 358 1.38 16.43 10.26
CA ASP A 358 0.38 17.25 9.57
C ASP A 358 -0.81 16.44 9.03
N MET A 359 -0.99 15.20 9.50
CA MET A 359 -2.14 14.39 9.09
C MET A 359 -3.44 14.93 9.69
N LEU A 360 -4.55 14.64 9.02
CA LEU A 360 -5.88 15.06 9.45
C LEU A 360 -6.34 14.36 10.74
N TYR A 361 -7.19 15.06 11.49
CA TYR A 361 -7.88 14.48 12.64
C TYR A 361 -9.33 14.16 12.28
N TRP A 362 -9.76 12.96 12.65
CA TRP A 362 -11.14 12.52 12.49
C TRP A 362 -11.86 12.56 13.83
N GLY A 363 -13.11 12.99 13.82
CA GLY A 363 -13.98 13.00 14.98
C GLY A 363 -15.40 12.58 14.66
N GLU A 364 -16.21 12.49 15.70
CA GLU A 364 -17.66 12.27 15.61
C GLU A 364 -18.40 13.38 16.37
N TRP A 365 -19.56 13.77 15.86
CA TRP A 365 -20.45 14.70 16.55
C TRP A 365 -21.28 13.96 17.60
N GLY A 366 -21.23 14.44 18.84
CA GLY A 366 -22.15 14.06 19.90
C GLY A 366 -23.51 14.73 19.75
N GLU A 367 -24.53 14.15 20.40
CA GLU A 367 -25.89 14.73 20.46
C GLU A 367 -25.92 16.12 21.14
N ASP A 368 -24.93 16.40 21.99
CA ASP A 368 -24.71 17.69 22.65
C ASP A 368 -24.10 18.76 21.72
N GLY A 369 -23.84 18.42 20.46
CA GLY A 369 -23.18 19.28 19.48
C GLY A 369 -21.67 19.40 19.69
N SER A 370 -21.05 18.61 20.57
CA SER A 370 -19.60 18.54 20.72
C SER A 370 -18.96 17.64 19.67
N ALA A 371 -17.78 18.00 19.17
CA ALA A 371 -16.96 17.11 18.35
C ALA A 371 -15.96 16.38 19.25
N ARG A 372 -15.90 15.05 19.14
CA ARG A 372 -14.98 14.22 19.93
C ARG A 372 -14.06 13.43 18.99
N PRO A 373 -12.79 13.21 19.35
CA PRO A 373 -11.88 12.43 18.52
C PRO A 373 -12.45 11.04 18.23
N LEU A 374 -12.32 10.59 16.98
CA LEU A 374 -12.79 9.28 16.55
C LEU A 374 -12.05 8.20 17.35
N ILE A 375 -12.77 7.21 17.86
CA ILE A 375 -12.17 6.06 18.56
C ILE A 375 -12.25 4.77 17.75
N GLN A 376 -13.01 4.78 16.65
CA GLN A 376 -13.14 3.62 15.76
C GLN A 376 -11.78 3.21 15.19
N PRO A 377 -11.52 1.91 15.01
CA PRO A 377 -10.30 1.42 14.37
C PRO A 377 -10.12 2.00 12.96
N SER A 378 -8.91 1.85 12.43
CA SER A 378 -8.62 2.21 11.04
C SER A 378 -9.39 1.30 10.06
N THR A 379 -9.56 1.75 8.80
CA THR A 379 -10.33 0.94 7.83
C THR A 379 -9.56 -0.33 7.48
N ALA A 380 -8.23 -0.30 7.45
CA ALA A 380 -7.44 -1.51 7.26
C ALA A 380 -7.49 -2.47 8.45
N ALA A 381 -7.61 -1.97 9.69
CA ALA A 381 -7.80 -2.83 10.86
C ALA A 381 -9.15 -3.57 10.82
N LEU A 382 -10.21 -2.89 10.38
CA LEU A 382 -11.52 -3.50 10.12
C LEU A 382 -11.46 -4.51 8.96
N THR A 383 -10.71 -4.22 7.89
CA THR A 383 -10.44 -5.19 6.83
C THR A 383 -9.77 -6.46 7.36
N LEU A 384 -8.71 -6.32 8.16
CA LEU A 384 -8.01 -7.46 8.76
C LEU A 384 -8.96 -8.26 9.67
N ALA A 385 -9.83 -7.60 10.41
CA ALA A 385 -10.85 -8.26 11.23
C ALA A 385 -11.82 -9.09 10.38
N TYR A 386 -12.31 -8.57 9.25
CA TYR A 386 -13.11 -9.35 8.30
C TYR A 386 -12.32 -10.56 7.76
N GLN A 387 -11.06 -10.37 7.38
CA GLN A 387 -10.23 -11.45 6.84
C GLN A 387 -9.96 -12.59 7.85
N LEU A 388 -9.93 -12.27 9.15
CA LEU A 388 -9.77 -13.25 10.23
C LEU A 388 -11.07 -13.97 10.58
N THR A 389 -12.21 -13.25 10.54
CA THR A 389 -13.47 -13.73 11.13
C THR A 389 -14.52 -14.15 10.12
N GLY A 390 -14.47 -13.61 8.90
CA GLY A 390 -15.56 -13.67 7.92
C GLY A 390 -16.78 -12.82 8.28
N ASP A 391 -16.74 -12.02 9.36
CA ASP A 391 -17.88 -11.22 9.80
C ASP A 391 -18.06 -9.97 8.92
N VAL A 392 -19.12 -10.00 8.12
CA VAL A 392 -19.51 -8.94 7.17
C VAL A 392 -19.67 -7.57 7.84
N GLU A 393 -19.96 -7.52 9.14
CA GLU A 393 -20.08 -6.25 9.86
C GLU A 393 -18.76 -5.47 9.87
N TYR A 394 -17.59 -6.14 9.93
CA TYR A 394 -16.31 -5.46 9.83
C TYR A 394 -16.07 -4.89 8.42
N ALA A 395 -16.43 -5.64 7.37
CA ALA A 395 -16.35 -5.16 6.00
C ALA A 395 -17.28 -3.96 5.75
N ARG A 396 -18.51 -4.01 6.28
CA ARG A 396 -19.48 -2.91 6.25
C ARG A 396 -18.90 -1.65 6.88
N ARG A 397 -18.38 -1.76 8.11
CA ARG A 397 -17.77 -0.64 8.85
C ARG A 397 -16.58 -0.04 8.10
N ALA A 398 -15.70 -0.88 7.56
CA ALA A 398 -14.52 -0.43 6.82
C ALA A 398 -14.92 0.42 5.60
N LEU A 399 -15.85 -0.10 4.79
CA LEU A 399 -16.29 0.54 3.55
C LEU A 399 -17.17 1.76 3.78
N ASP A 400 -18.04 1.76 4.80
CA ASP A 400 -18.80 2.95 5.22
C ASP A 400 -17.86 4.07 5.68
N GLN A 401 -16.91 3.75 6.55
CA GLN A 401 -15.95 4.73 7.05
C GLN A 401 -15.05 5.28 5.94
N ALA A 402 -14.60 4.43 5.01
CA ALA A 402 -13.86 4.85 3.82
C ALA A 402 -14.69 5.80 2.95
N SER A 403 -15.94 5.44 2.64
CA SER A 403 -16.87 6.25 1.87
C SER A 403 -17.10 7.62 2.50
N ARG A 404 -17.38 7.67 3.81
CA ARG A 404 -17.63 8.90 4.55
C ARG A 404 -16.40 9.80 4.66
N LYS A 405 -15.23 9.23 5.00
CA LYS A 405 -13.96 9.97 5.07
C LYS A 405 -13.59 10.55 3.71
N PHE A 406 -13.67 9.74 2.65
CA PHE A 406 -13.30 10.15 1.30
C PHE A 406 -14.26 11.22 0.74
N ASN A 407 -15.58 11.04 0.92
CA ASN A 407 -16.57 12.04 0.52
C ASN A 407 -16.33 13.41 1.17
N MET A 408 -15.97 13.42 2.46
CA MET A 408 -15.65 14.63 3.19
C MET A 408 -14.34 15.26 2.70
N ALA A 409 -13.28 14.45 2.54
CA ALA A 409 -11.99 14.90 2.02
C ALA A 409 -12.13 15.59 0.66
N ARG A 410 -12.88 14.99 -0.28
CA ARG A 410 -13.12 15.54 -1.63
C ARG A 410 -13.77 16.92 -1.63
N ARG A 411 -14.51 17.28 -0.58
CA ARG A 411 -15.21 18.57 -0.49
C ARG A 411 -14.37 19.67 0.14
N ILE A 412 -13.35 19.32 0.93
CA ILE A 412 -12.65 20.26 1.82
C ILE A 412 -11.17 20.40 1.44
N LEU A 413 -10.55 19.34 0.93
CA LEU A 413 -9.11 19.27 0.71
C LEU A 413 -8.74 19.46 -0.76
N ARG A 414 -7.45 19.69 -1.01
CA ARG A 414 -6.86 19.69 -2.36
C ARG A 414 -6.60 18.27 -2.85
N GLY A 415 -6.45 18.13 -4.17
CA GLY A 415 -6.20 16.83 -4.82
C GLY A 415 -4.95 16.12 -4.30
N GLY A 416 -3.86 16.88 -4.08
CA GLY A 416 -2.60 16.36 -3.57
C GLY A 416 -1.61 15.94 -4.66
N ARG A 417 -1.86 16.29 -5.93
CA ARG A 417 -0.87 16.11 -7.02
C ARG A 417 0.39 16.95 -6.76
N GLU A 418 0.27 18.07 -6.05
CA GLU A 418 1.36 18.99 -5.77
C GLU A 418 2.40 18.46 -4.77
N HIS A 419 2.01 17.49 -3.93
CA HIS A 419 2.83 16.91 -2.86
C HIS A 419 2.10 15.68 -2.28
N ALA A 420 2.21 14.52 -2.93
CA ALA A 420 1.31 13.40 -2.65
C ALA A 420 1.67 12.54 -1.44
N ASP A 421 2.88 12.66 -0.91
CA ASP A 421 3.27 12.05 0.38
C ASP A 421 2.72 12.85 1.58
N MET A 422 2.02 13.98 1.34
CA MET A 422 1.55 14.87 2.39
C MET A 422 0.47 14.24 3.29
N GLY A 423 0.18 14.82 4.46
CA GLY A 423 -0.82 14.28 5.41
C GLY A 423 -2.25 14.78 5.20
N GLY A 424 -2.43 15.84 4.41
CA GLY A 424 -3.64 16.68 4.39
C GLY A 424 -4.33 16.83 3.04
N ALA A 425 -4.16 15.90 2.09
CA ALA A 425 -4.79 15.94 0.78
C ALA A 425 -5.79 14.78 0.55
N ILE A 426 -6.57 14.87 -0.54
CA ILE A 426 -7.50 13.79 -0.94
C ILE A 426 -6.73 12.48 -1.18
N CYS A 427 -5.61 12.52 -1.91
CA CYS A 427 -4.77 11.34 -2.13
C CYS A 427 -4.26 10.74 -0.82
N SER A 428 -3.85 11.56 0.14
CA SER A 428 -3.38 11.13 1.46
C SER A 428 -4.46 10.41 2.27
N VAL A 429 -5.71 10.87 2.18
CA VAL A 429 -6.84 10.19 2.83
C VAL A 429 -7.11 8.85 2.15
N ALA A 430 -7.00 8.78 0.83
CA ALA A 430 -7.35 7.59 0.06
C ALA A 430 -6.24 6.51 0.07
N ALA A 431 -5.00 6.90 -0.18
CA ALA A 431 -3.81 6.04 -0.29
C ALA A 431 -2.83 6.17 0.88
N GLY A 432 -3.07 7.04 1.86
CA GLY A 432 -2.14 7.26 2.96
C GLY A 432 -1.05 8.26 2.58
N HIS A 433 -0.33 8.75 3.59
CA HIS A 433 0.82 9.64 3.43
C HIS A 433 2.14 8.85 3.31
N GLY A 434 3.29 9.52 3.16
CA GLY A 434 4.62 8.92 3.00
C GLY A 434 5.13 8.03 4.15
N ARG A 435 4.31 7.75 5.17
CA ARG A 435 4.60 6.80 6.26
C ARG A 435 3.75 5.53 6.20
N ASN A 436 2.77 5.48 5.30
CA ASN A 436 1.76 4.42 5.26
C ASN A 436 1.92 3.46 4.08
N TRP A 437 2.88 3.69 3.18
CA TRP A 437 3.15 2.79 2.05
C TRP A 437 1.88 2.44 1.25
N GLY A 438 1.14 3.45 0.80
CA GLY A 438 -0.09 3.21 0.04
C GLY A 438 -1.29 2.70 0.86
N ALA A 439 -1.20 2.66 2.20
CA ALA A 439 -2.31 2.33 3.09
C ALA A 439 -3.05 3.57 3.62
N GLY A 440 -4.13 3.94 2.93
CA GLY A 440 -5.08 4.98 3.35
C GLY A 440 -6.45 4.44 3.70
N ALA A 441 -7.38 5.34 4.03
CA ALA A 441 -8.74 4.98 4.41
C ALA A 441 -9.48 4.21 3.31
N VAL A 442 -9.14 4.44 2.03
CA VAL A 442 -9.77 3.76 0.88
C VAL A 442 -8.97 2.51 0.51
N THR A 443 -7.70 2.68 0.16
CA THR A 443 -6.81 1.59 -0.31
C THR A 443 -6.61 0.49 0.73
N GLY A 444 -6.66 0.80 2.03
CA GLY A 444 -6.58 -0.16 3.13
C GLY A 444 -7.77 -1.12 3.24
N CYS A 445 -8.89 -0.84 2.56
CA CYS A 445 -10.06 -1.72 2.58
C CYS A 445 -10.66 -2.03 1.20
N TYR A 446 -10.66 -1.09 0.26
CA TYR A 446 -11.42 -1.18 -0.98
C TYR A 446 -10.92 -2.31 -1.89
N GLY A 447 -9.66 -2.29 -2.32
CA GLY A 447 -9.06 -3.40 -3.08
C GLY A 447 -8.98 -4.70 -2.28
N PRO A 448 -8.47 -4.69 -1.03
CA PRO A 448 -8.38 -5.87 -0.19
C PRO A 448 -9.70 -6.58 0.07
N LEU A 449 -10.81 -5.86 0.31
CA LEU A 449 -12.12 -6.47 0.54
C LEU A 449 -12.76 -6.92 -0.76
N LEU A 450 -12.74 -6.09 -1.81
CA LEU A 450 -13.52 -6.38 -3.02
C LEU A 450 -12.87 -7.45 -3.92
N LEU A 451 -11.54 -7.53 -3.90
CA LEU A 451 -10.76 -8.39 -4.81
C LEU A 451 -9.74 -9.27 -4.08
N GLY A 452 -9.59 -9.15 -2.76
CA GLY A 452 -8.47 -9.76 -2.05
C GLY A 452 -7.13 -9.21 -2.53
N ALA A 453 -7.09 -7.92 -2.94
CA ALA A 453 -5.90 -7.36 -3.56
C ALA A 453 -4.77 -7.13 -2.56
N ARG A 454 -3.53 -7.39 -3.02
CA ARG A 454 -2.28 -7.06 -2.30
C ARG A 454 -1.24 -6.49 -3.27
N ASP A 455 -0.26 -5.79 -2.74
CA ASP A 455 0.95 -5.47 -3.49
C ASP A 455 1.83 -6.73 -3.61
N ALA A 456 2.35 -6.97 -4.82
CA ALA A 456 3.34 -8.01 -5.10
C ALA A 456 4.18 -7.64 -6.35
N PHE A 457 5.51 -7.63 -6.21
CA PHE A 457 6.46 -7.27 -7.28
C PHE A 457 6.14 -5.93 -7.95
N GLY A 458 5.74 -4.95 -7.14
CA GLY A 458 5.33 -3.61 -7.61
C GLY A 458 3.98 -3.55 -8.33
N ALA A 459 3.18 -4.62 -8.35
CA ALA A 459 1.84 -4.65 -8.92
C ALA A 459 0.76 -4.78 -7.83
N VAL A 460 -0.43 -4.22 -8.07
CA VAL A 460 -1.63 -4.53 -7.26
C VAL A 460 -2.25 -5.80 -7.82
N ARG A 461 -2.06 -6.93 -7.15
CA ARG A 461 -2.55 -8.25 -7.59
C ARG A 461 -3.84 -8.63 -6.88
N PRO A 462 -4.97 -8.79 -7.61
CA PRO A 462 -6.19 -9.33 -7.02
C PRO A 462 -6.05 -10.83 -6.76
N THR A 463 -6.58 -11.30 -5.63
CA THR A 463 -6.79 -12.75 -5.40
C THR A 463 -7.90 -13.27 -6.32
N VAL A 464 -8.92 -12.44 -6.55
CA VAL A 464 -10.11 -12.79 -7.33
C VAL A 464 -10.33 -11.80 -8.46
N VAL A 465 -10.48 -12.29 -9.68
CA VAL A 465 -10.82 -11.47 -10.84
C VAL A 465 -12.27 -11.75 -11.20
N VAL A 466 -13.07 -10.68 -11.31
CA VAL A 466 -14.48 -10.76 -11.72
C VAL A 466 -14.61 -10.17 -13.12
N SER A 467 -15.38 -10.85 -13.96
CA SER A 467 -15.74 -10.42 -15.30
C SER A 467 -17.25 -10.29 -15.39
N ASP A 468 -17.74 -9.23 -16.01
CA ASP A 468 -19.16 -9.08 -16.25
C ASP A 468 -19.67 -9.99 -17.38
N ARG A 469 -20.97 -9.93 -17.68
CA ARG A 469 -21.59 -10.69 -18.77
C ARG A 469 -20.98 -10.41 -20.17
N GLU A 470 -20.32 -9.27 -20.34
CA GLU A 470 -19.72 -8.83 -21.61
C GLU A 470 -18.25 -9.28 -21.70
N GLY A 471 -17.74 -9.95 -20.66
CA GLY A 471 -16.35 -10.39 -20.56
C GLY A 471 -15.38 -9.30 -20.13
N THR A 472 -15.87 -8.12 -19.73
CA THR A 472 -15.02 -7.04 -19.22
C THR A 472 -14.62 -7.36 -17.79
N GLN A 473 -13.32 -7.33 -17.48
CA GLN A 473 -12.81 -7.51 -16.12
C GLN A 473 -13.23 -6.31 -15.25
N ARG A 474 -14.31 -6.50 -14.50
CA ARG A 474 -14.86 -5.55 -13.52
C ARG A 474 -15.87 -6.27 -12.63
N ILE A 475 -16.09 -5.73 -11.44
CA ILE A 475 -17.24 -6.10 -10.61
C ILE A 475 -18.44 -5.27 -11.07
N PRO A 476 -19.55 -5.88 -11.54
CA PRO A 476 -20.76 -5.15 -11.91
C PRO A 476 -21.21 -4.19 -10.80
N GLU A 477 -21.71 -2.99 -11.13
CA GLU A 477 -22.06 -1.95 -10.15
C GLU A 477 -23.08 -2.43 -9.10
N ASP A 478 -23.99 -3.30 -9.53
CA ASP A 478 -25.05 -3.88 -8.72
C ASP A 478 -24.61 -5.11 -7.92
N VAL A 479 -23.34 -5.52 -8.03
CA VAL A 479 -22.78 -6.68 -7.31
C VAL A 479 -21.75 -6.21 -6.29
N LEU A 480 -21.90 -6.69 -5.05
CA LEU A 480 -20.89 -6.63 -4.02
C LEU A 480 -20.07 -7.92 -4.05
N SER A 481 -18.75 -7.79 -4.02
CA SER A 481 -17.80 -8.87 -3.79
C SER A 481 -17.12 -8.63 -2.46
N LEU A 482 -16.99 -9.65 -1.60
CA LEU A 482 -16.17 -9.61 -0.39
C LEU A 482 -15.26 -10.84 -0.37
N VAL A 483 -13.98 -10.62 -0.12
CA VAL A 483 -12.93 -11.62 -0.22
C VAL A 483 -12.26 -11.81 1.12
N GLN A 484 -12.38 -13.01 1.66
CA GLN A 484 -11.59 -13.52 2.76
C GLN A 484 -10.45 -14.36 2.16
N PRO A 485 -9.18 -13.87 2.14
CA PRO A 485 -8.07 -14.62 1.59
C PRO A 485 -7.84 -15.93 2.35
N ALA A 486 -7.43 -16.97 1.61
CA ALA A 486 -7.08 -18.25 2.20
C ALA A 486 -5.70 -18.17 2.88
N VAL A 487 -5.66 -18.21 4.21
CA VAL A 487 -4.41 -18.20 5.00
C VAL A 487 -4.32 -19.52 5.79
N ALA A 488 -3.40 -20.40 5.42
CA ALA A 488 -3.18 -21.73 6.02
C ALA A 488 -4.42 -22.67 6.06
N GLY A 489 -5.50 -22.31 5.34
CA GLY A 489 -6.79 -23.01 5.31
C GLY A 489 -7.64 -22.54 4.12
N GLU A 490 -8.96 -22.71 4.20
CA GLU A 490 -9.91 -22.22 3.20
C GLU A 490 -10.22 -20.73 3.44
N GLY A 491 -10.22 -19.95 2.37
CA GLY A 491 -10.78 -18.61 2.30
C GLY A 491 -12.16 -18.64 1.65
N GLU A 492 -12.74 -17.46 1.39
CA GLU A 492 -14.07 -17.36 0.81
C GLU A 492 -14.21 -16.12 -0.10
N LEU A 493 -14.90 -16.29 -1.22
CA LEU A 493 -15.50 -15.23 -2.00
C LEU A 493 -17.00 -15.19 -1.72
N LEU A 494 -17.50 -14.07 -1.20
CA LEU A 494 -18.92 -13.77 -1.08
C LEU A 494 -19.33 -12.82 -2.21
N LEU A 495 -20.34 -13.22 -2.99
CA LEU A 495 -20.99 -12.39 -3.99
C LEU A 495 -22.43 -12.09 -3.57
N TYR A 496 -22.83 -10.82 -3.63
CA TYR A 496 -24.17 -10.35 -3.31
C TYR A 496 -24.71 -9.46 -4.42
N ASN A 497 -25.92 -9.75 -4.90
CA ASN A 497 -26.62 -8.89 -5.86
C ASN A 497 -27.53 -7.90 -5.13
N GLY A 498 -27.12 -6.63 -5.09
CA GLY A 498 -27.86 -5.54 -4.45
C GLY A 498 -28.88 -4.83 -5.34
N SER A 499 -29.22 -5.40 -6.50
CA SER A 499 -30.26 -4.88 -7.41
C SER A 499 -31.56 -5.71 -7.38
N ASP A 500 -32.60 -5.15 -7.99
CA ASP A 500 -33.91 -5.78 -8.16
C ASP A 500 -33.99 -6.73 -9.38
N VAL A 501 -32.87 -6.92 -10.10
CA VAL A 501 -32.81 -7.75 -11.30
C VAL A 501 -31.69 -8.79 -11.19
N PRO A 502 -31.80 -9.96 -11.86
CA PRO A 502 -30.72 -10.93 -11.90
C PRO A 502 -29.45 -10.37 -12.54
N GLN A 503 -28.29 -10.81 -12.07
CA GLN A 503 -26.97 -10.44 -12.56
C GLN A 503 -26.21 -11.69 -12.98
N ASP A 504 -25.65 -11.68 -14.20
CA ASP A 504 -24.77 -12.73 -14.70
C ASP A 504 -23.34 -12.20 -14.78
N LEU A 505 -22.39 -12.98 -14.28
CA LEU A 505 -20.97 -12.66 -14.25
C LEU A 505 -20.14 -13.95 -14.28
N ALA A 506 -18.83 -13.81 -14.37
CA ALA A 506 -17.88 -14.88 -14.12
C ALA A 506 -16.81 -14.40 -13.14
N TRP A 507 -16.20 -15.33 -12.41
CA TRP A 507 -15.04 -15.00 -11.57
C TRP A 507 -14.00 -16.11 -11.64
N ARG A 508 -12.75 -15.78 -11.38
CA ARG A 508 -11.65 -16.75 -11.25
C ARG A 508 -10.76 -16.42 -10.07
N HIS A 509 -10.14 -17.47 -9.51
CA HIS A 509 -9.12 -17.36 -8.48
C HIS A 509 -7.73 -17.28 -9.14
N GLY A 510 -7.01 -16.17 -8.97
CA GLY A 510 -5.73 -15.93 -9.62
C GLY A 510 -5.77 -16.13 -11.14
N THR A 511 -4.85 -16.94 -11.66
CA THR A 511 -4.76 -17.33 -13.07
C THR A 511 -5.66 -18.53 -13.46
N GLY A 512 -6.52 -18.98 -12.54
CA GLY A 512 -7.42 -20.12 -12.73
C GLY A 512 -8.50 -19.92 -13.80
N GLN A 513 -9.38 -20.93 -13.91
CA GLN A 513 -10.49 -20.92 -14.87
C GLN A 513 -11.65 -20.04 -14.41
N ASP A 514 -12.32 -19.40 -15.36
CA ASP A 514 -13.55 -18.65 -15.12
C ASP A 514 -14.70 -19.56 -14.70
N VAL A 515 -15.35 -19.20 -13.59
CA VAL A 515 -16.53 -19.83 -13.03
C VAL A 515 -17.73 -18.93 -13.31
N PRO A 516 -18.66 -19.32 -14.19
CA PRO A 516 -19.86 -18.54 -14.45
C PRO A 516 -20.82 -18.59 -13.25
N VAL A 517 -21.40 -17.44 -12.92
CA VAL A 517 -22.32 -17.26 -11.80
C VAL A 517 -23.51 -16.41 -12.25
N SER A 518 -24.71 -16.90 -11.98
CA SER A 518 -25.95 -16.12 -12.05
C SER A 518 -26.44 -15.83 -10.63
N LEU A 519 -26.76 -14.58 -10.31
CA LEU A 519 -27.27 -14.13 -9.02
C LEU A 519 -28.66 -13.54 -9.19
N ALA A 520 -29.69 -14.13 -8.57
CA ALA A 520 -31.00 -13.52 -8.48
C ALA A 520 -30.97 -12.21 -7.66
N ALA A 521 -32.01 -11.39 -7.79
CA ALA A 521 -32.15 -10.15 -7.02
C ALA A 521 -32.07 -10.43 -5.51
N GLY A 522 -31.20 -9.71 -4.79
CA GLY A 522 -30.95 -9.91 -3.37
C GLY A 522 -30.27 -11.25 -3.01
N GLU A 523 -29.82 -12.04 -3.98
CA GLU A 523 -29.15 -13.32 -3.72
C GLU A 523 -27.71 -13.12 -3.23
N THR A 524 -27.30 -13.95 -2.28
CA THR A 524 -25.91 -14.10 -1.84
C THR A 524 -25.41 -15.50 -2.20
N LYS A 525 -24.23 -15.60 -2.81
CA LYS A 525 -23.50 -16.86 -3.04
C LYS A 525 -22.11 -16.78 -2.42
N ARG A 526 -21.64 -17.91 -1.91
CA ARG A 526 -20.32 -18.07 -1.28
C ARG A 526 -19.55 -19.15 -2.02
N PHE A 527 -18.28 -18.90 -2.29
CA PHE A 527 -17.39 -19.80 -2.99
C PHE A 527 -16.12 -20.00 -2.16
N PRO A 528 -15.67 -21.24 -1.96
CA PRO A 528 -14.42 -21.48 -1.25
C PRO A 528 -13.24 -20.98 -2.08
N LEU A 529 -12.28 -20.35 -1.42
CA LEU A 529 -10.97 -20.03 -1.97
C LEU A 529 -9.95 -20.98 -1.33
N VAL A 530 -9.06 -21.53 -2.14
CA VAL A 530 -7.94 -22.34 -1.65
C VAL A 530 -6.70 -21.49 -1.65
N ALA A 531 -5.77 -21.69 -0.72
CA ALA A 531 -4.48 -21.00 -0.77
C ALA A 531 -3.80 -21.31 -2.11
N THR A 532 -3.47 -20.27 -2.86
CA THR A 532 -2.71 -20.40 -4.10
C THR A 532 -1.32 -20.89 -3.74
N VAL A 533 -1.07 -22.19 -3.95
CA VAL A 533 0.30 -22.66 -4.09
C VAL A 533 0.69 -22.27 -5.51
N GLU A 534 1.16 -21.03 -5.71
CA GLU A 534 1.80 -20.65 -6.97
C GLU A 534 3.13 -21.40 -7.06
N SER A 535 3.07 -22.70 -7.32
CA SER A 535 4.16 -23.50 -7.84
C SER A 535 4.07 -23.52 -9.36
N GLU A 536 4.10 -22.35 -10.00
CA GLU A 536 4.41 -22.28 -11.42
C GLU A 536 5.55 -21.29 -11.61
N LYS A 537 6.66 -21.84 -12.10
CA LYS A 537 7.84 -21.13 -12.57
C LYS A 537 7.51 -20.32 -13.84
N SER A 538 6.61 -19.37 -13.72
CA SER A 538 6.47 -18.26 -14.67
C SER A 538 6.26 -16.98 -13.86
N LEU A 539 7.37 -16.48 -13.32
CA LEU A 539 7.52 -15.05 -13.07
C LEU A 539 7.77 -14.37 -14.42
#